data_AF-A0A6P1KMK6-F1
#
_entry.id   AF-A0A6P1KMK6-F1
#
_cell.length_a   1.000
_cell.length_b   1.000
_cell.length_c   1.000
_cell.angle_alpha   90.00
_cell.angle_beta   90.00
_cell.angle_gamma   90.00
#
_symmetry.space_group_name_H-M   'P 1'
#
loop_
_entity.id
_entity.type
_entity.pdbx_description
1 polymer ?
#
loop_
_entity_poly.entity_id
_entity_poly.type
_entity_poly.pdbx_seq_one_letter_code
_entity_poly.pdbx_strand_id
1 'polypeptide(L)'
;MKHQATPDFWYYYRQLPIDIQELADRCYEFLREDPKYPSLHFKKVGQFWSVRIGVYYRALAVKEDENFVWFWIGSHPEYDKLLSGK
;
A
#
# COMPACT_ATOMS: atom_id res chain seq x y z
N MET A 1 8.00 -14.60 -0.80
CA MET A 1 7.17 -13.48 -1.28
C MET A 1 7.98 -12.19 -1.20
N LYS A 2 8.30 -11.57 -2.34
CA LYS A 2 9.04 -10.28 -2.35
C LYS A 2 8.06 -9.12 -2.49
N HIS A 3 8.40 -8.01 -1.88
CA HIS A 3 7.67 -6.75 -2.02
C HIS A 3 8.61 -5.72 -2.65
N GLN A 4 8.22 -5.17 -3.80
CA GLN A 4 9.00 -4.19 -4.55
C GLN A 4 8.14 -2.96 -4.80
N ALA A 5 8.76 -1.80 -4.86
CA ALA A 5 8.08 -0.54 -5.15
C ALA A 5 8.58 0.05 -6.46
N THR A 6 7.65 0.50 -7.29
CA THR A 6 7.94 1.22 -8.53
C THR A 6 8.41 2.66 -8.26
N PRO A 7 8.99 3.36 -9.25
CA PRO A 7 9.28 4.78 -9.14
C PRO A 7 8.06 5.63 -8.77
N ASP A 8 6.88 5.30 -9.29
CA ASP A 8 5.62 6.01 -9.03
C ASP A 8 5.22 5.88 -7.55
N PHE A 9 5.36 4.69 -6.97
CA PHE A 9 5.12 4.51 -5.54
C PHE A 9 5.97 5.47 -4.72
N TRP A 10 7.27 5.57 -5.02
CA TRP A 10 8.18 6.47 -4.31
C TRP A 10 7.86 7.94 -4.56
N TYR A 11 7.34 8.29 -5.75
CA TYR A 11 6.86 9.64 -6.04
C TYR A 11 5.69 10.03 -5.13
N TYR A 12 4.70 9.15 -4.94
CA TYR A 12 3.58 9.41 -4.03
C TYR A 12 4.01 9.37 -2.56
N TYR A 13 4.83 8.40 -2.18
CA TYR A 13 5.35 8.27 -0.81
C TYR A 13 6.03 9.56 -0.32
N ARG A 14 6.89 10.16 -1.16
CA ARG A 14 7.63 11.38 -0.81
C ARG A 14 6.74 12.62 -0.65
N GLN A 15 5.49 12.58 -1.11
CA GLN A 15 4.52 13.67 -0.93
C GLN A 15 3.75 13.55 0.38
N LEU A 16 3.84 12.41 1.06
CA LEU A 16 3.14 12.20 2.32
C LEU A 16 3.80 12.99 3.44
N PRO A 17 3.04 13.41 4.48
CA PRO A 17 3.61 13.90 5.71
C PRO A 17 4.61 12.91 6.32
N ILE A 18 5.64 13.42 7.01
CA ILE A 18 6.75 12.60 7.52
C ILE A 18 6.27 11.50 8.49
N ASP A 19 5.26 11.80 9.32
CA ASP A 19 4.66 10.85 10.25
C ASP A 19 3.95 9.69 9.52
N ILE A 20 3.42 9.95 8.33
CA ILE A 20 2.78 8.94 7.49
C ILE A 20 3.81 8.11 6.74
N GLN A 21 4.94 8.71 6.32
CA GLN A 21 6.08 7.98 5.77
C GLN A 21 6.62 6.97 6.80
N GLU A 22 6.87 7.40 8.03
CA GLU A 22 7.32 6.53 9.13
C GLU A 22 6.30 5.44 9.48
N LEU A 23 5.00 5.75 9.42
CA LEU A 23 3.95 4.76 9.60
C LEU A 23 3.93 3.73 8.46
N ALA A 24 4.13 4.17 7.22
CA ALA A 24 4.18 3.30 6.06
C ALA A 24 5.37 2.32 6.16
N ASP A 25 6.52 2.79 6.62
CA ASP A 25 7.71 1.96 6.82
C ASP A 25 7.46 0.88 7.88
N ARG A 26 6.87 1.23 9.03
CA ARG A 26 6.47 0.25 10.06
C ARG A 26 5.44 -0.75 9.54
N CYS A 27 4.46 -0.29 8.78
CA CYS A 27 3.49 -1.19 8.13
C CYS A 27 4.18 -2.14 7.15
N TYR A 28 5.21 -1.71 6.44
CA TYR A 28 6.01 -2.56 5.55
C TYR A 28 6.81 -3.61 6.34
N GLU A 29 7.39 -3.26 7.48
CA GLU A 29 8.06 -4.21 8.38
C GLU A 29 7.09 -5.30 8.83
N PHE A 30 5.91 -4.93 9.33
CA PHE A 30 4.88 -5.90 9.70
C PHE A 30 4.43 -6.76 8.52
N LEU A 31 4.26 -6.16 7.34
CA LEU A 31 3.83 -6.88 6.15
C LEU A 31 4.85 -7.95 5.73
N ARG A 32 6.15 -7.69 5.92
CA ARG A 32 7.21 -8.66 5.65
C ARG A 32 7.26 -9.80 6.66
N GLU A 33 6.94 -9.52 7.91
CA GLU A 33 6.97 -10.50 8.99
C GLU A 33 5.73 -11.40 8.96
N ASP A 34 4.53 -10.80 8.97
CA ASP A 34 3.26 -11.51 8.84
C ASP A 34 2.23 -10.71 8.02
N PRO A 35 2.01 -11.09 6.75
CA PRO A 35 0.98 -10.45 5.92
C PRO A 35 -0.44 -10.51 6.50
N LYS A 36 -0.70 -11.36 7.50
CA LYS A 36 -2.00 -11.51 8.16
C LYS A 36 -2.17 -10.61 9.40
N TYR A 37 -1.21 -9.72 9.69
CA TYR A 37 -1.38 -8.74 10.77
C TYR A 37 -2.74 -8.02 10.64
N PRO A 38 -3.63 -8.11 11.65
CA PRO A 38 -5.00 -7.62 11.52
C PRO A 38 -5.11 -6.13 11.18
N SER A 39 -4.18 -5.31 11.67
CA SER A 39 -4.14 -3.87 11.45
C SER A 39 -3.82 -3.48 10.00
N LEU A 40 -3.11 -4.34 9.26
CA LEU A 40 -2.74 -4.10 7.87
C LEU A 40 -3.93 -4.26 6.92
N HIS A 41 -4.94 -5.06 7.29
CA HIS A 41 -6.07 -5.43 6.41
C HIS A 41 -5.61 -5.79 4.98
N PHE A 42 -4.50 -6.51 4.87
CA PHE A 42 -3.91 -6.84 3.57
C PHE A 42 -4.84 -7.76 2.79
N LYS A 43 -5.39 -7.25 1.68
CA LYS A 43 -6.44 -7.96 0.92
C LYS A 43 -6.46 -7.59 -0.55
N LYS A 44 -7.04 -8.47 -1.36
CA LYS A 44 -7.34 -8.20 -2.77
C LYS A 44 -8.55 -7.27 -2.90
N VAL A 45 -8.45 -6.27 -3.77
CA VAL A 45 -9.52 -5.31 -4.11
C VAL A 45 -9.53 -5.13 -5.63
N GLY A 46 -10.51 -5.75 -6.29
CA GLY A 46 -10.54 -5.83 -7.76
C GLY A 46 -9.31 -6.58 -8.30
N GLN A 47 -8.57 -5.94 -9.19
CA GLN A 47 -7.30 -6.47 -9.73
C GLN A 47 -6.08 -6.17 -8.83
N PHE A 48 -6.23 -5.29 -7.85
CA PHE A 48 -5.14 -4.84 -6.99
C PHE A 48 -5.15 -5.54 -5.63
N TRP A 49 -4.08 -5.34 -4.88
CA TRP A 49 -3.97 -5.63 -3.47
C TRP A 49 -3.80 -4.34 -2.70
N SER A 50 -4.46 -4.24 -1.55
CA SER A 50 -4.43 -3.05 -0.71
C SER A 50 -3.93 -3.39 0.68
N VAL A 51 -3.14 -2.47 1.25
CA VAL A 51 -2.74 -2.47 2.65
C VAL A 51 -3.16 -1.15 3.31
N ARG A 52 -3.52 -1.23 4.58
CA ARG A 52 -3.89 -0.11 5.43
C ARG A 52 -2.66 0.51 6.07
N ILE A 53 -2.49 1.82 5.87
CA ILE A 53 -1.47 2.64 6.52
C ILE A 53 -2.20 3.61 7.45
N GLY A 54 -2.37 3.20 8.71
CA GLY A 54 -3.20 3.94 9.67
C GLY A 54 -4.66 4.04 9.23
N VAL A 55 -5.40 5.02 9.77
CA VAL A 55 -6.83 5.13 9.47
C VAL A 55 -7.08 5.67 8.06
N TYR A 56 -6.30 6.67 7.66
CA TYR A 56 -6.61 7.53 6.52
C TYR A 56 -5.82 7.25 5.24
N TYR A 57 -4.80 6.38 5.27
CA TYR A 57 -3.95 6.12 4.12
C TYR A 57 -3.97 4.66 3.69
N ARG A 58 -3.75 4.41 2.41
CA ARG A 58 -3.68 3.08 1.80
C ARG A 58 -2.50 3.02 0.84
N ALA A 59 -1.96 1.82 0.65
CA ALA A 59 -1.07 1.54 -0.47
C ALA A 59 -1.67 0.44 -1.35
N LEU A 60 -1.33 0.47 -2.63
CA LEU A 60 -1.81 -0.44 -3.66
C LEU A 60 -0.65 -1.15 -4.36
N ALA A 61 -0.86 -2.44 -4.62
CA ALA A 61 0.04 -3.30 -5.37
C ALA A 61 -0.70 -4.13 -6.42
N VAL A 62 0.04 -4.57 -7.43
CA VAL A 62 -0.33 -5.72 -8.26
C VAL A 62 0.40 -6.95 -7.75
N LYS A 63 -0.20 -8.13 -7.94
CA LYS A 63 0.45 -9.40 -7.65
C LYS A 63 1.00 -9.97 -8.96
N GLU A 64 2.31 -10.14 -9.03
CA GLU A 64 3.01 -10.79 -10.13
C GLU A 64 3.62 -12.10 -9.61
N ASP A 65 3.09 -13.23 -10.07
CA ASP A 65 3.42 -14.56 -9.57
C ASP A 65 3.31 -14.66 -8.04
N GLU A 66 4.45 -14.75 -7.35
CA GLU A 66 4.57 -14.81 -5.89
C GLU A 66 5.05 -13.49 -5.26
N ASN A 67 5.08 -12.41 -6.02
CA ASN A 67 5.58 -11.10 -5.61
C ASN A 67 4.50 -10.01 -5.66
N PHE A 68 4.72 -8.95 -4.89
CA PHE A 68 3.88 -7.77 -4.86
C PHE A 68 4.66 -6.56 -5.33
N VAL A 69 4.13 -5.90 -6.36
CA VAL A 69 4.70 -4.67 -6.92
C VAL A 69 3.81 -3.50 -6.55
N TRP A 70 4.28 -2.69 -5.60
CA TRP A 70 3.62 -1.50 -5.10
C TRP A 70 3.80 -0.35 -6.09
N PHE A 71 2.70 0.31 -6.44
CA PHE A 71 2.70 1.40 -7.42
C PHE A 71 2.09 2.69 -6.91
N TRP A 72 1.36 2.65 -5.80
CA TRP A 72 0.69 3.82 -5.26
C TRP A 72 0.57 3.76 -3.73
N ILE A 73 0.63 4.91 -3.09
CA ILE A 73 0.31 5.13 -1.67
C ILE A 73 -0.31 6.53 -1.52
N GLY A 74 -1.35 6.67 -0.71
CA GLY A 74 -2.02 7.96 -0.57
C GLY A 74 -3.25 7.89 0.31
N SER A 75 -4.02 8.99 0.30
CA SER A 75 -5.18 9.14 1.18
C SER A 75 -6.36 8.27 0.74
N HIS A 76 -7.26 7.96 1.68
CA HIS A 76 -8.48 7.19 1.38
C HIS A 76 -9.34 7.81 0.26
N PRO A 77 -9.54 9.14 0.20
CA PRO A 77 -10.28 9.74 -0.91
C PRO A 77 -9.62 9.54 -2.29
N GLU A 78 -8.28 9.59 -2.36
CA GLU A 78 -7.55 9.32 -3.61
C GLU A 78 -7.59 7.84 -3.98
N TYR A 79 -7.50 6.96 -2.99
CA TYR A 79 -7.71 5.53 -3.13
C TYR A 79 -9.10 5.22 -3.71
N ASP A 80 -10.15 5.86 -3.18
CA ASP A 80 -11.52 5.66 -3.68
C ASP A 80 -11.65 6.08 -5.14
N LYS A 81 -11.04 7.22 -5.53
CA LYS A 81 -11.01 7.68 -6.93
C LYS A 81 -10.29 6.70 -7.86
N LEU A 82 -9.16 6.14 -7.42
CA LEU A 82 -8.40 5.15 -8.20
C LEU A 82 -9.19 3.85 -8.41
N LEU A 83 -10.05 3.48 -7.46
CA LEU A 83 -10.87 2.29 -7.56
C LEU A 83 -12.23 2.53 -8.23
N SER A 84 -12.72 3.76 -8.22
CA SER A 84 -14.00 4.13 -8.84
C SER A 84 -13.91 4.38 -10.33
N GLY A 85 -12.70 4.51 -10.90
CA GLY A 85 -12.45 4.69 -12.34
C GLY A 85 -12.72 3.45 -13.20
N LYS A 86 -13.80 2.73 -12.93
CA LYS A 86 -14.37 1.71 -13.83
C LYS A 86 -14.94 2.35 -15.10
#